data_AF-A0A1H8LT76-F1
#
_entry.id   AF-A0A1H8LT76-F1
#
_cell.length_a   1.000
_cell.length_b   1.000
_cell.length_c   1.000
_cell.angle_alpha   90.00
_cell.angle_beta   90.00
_cell.angle_gamma   90.00
#
_symmetry.space_group_name_H-M   'P 1'
#
loop_
_entity.id
_entity.type
_entity.pdbx_description
1 polymer ?
#
loop_
_entity_poly.entity_id
_entity_poly.type
_entity_poly.pdbx_seq_one_letter_code
_entity_poly.pdbx_strand_id
1 'polypeptide(L)' 'MDKIHYKGWEIIPTALPTSDNKWSASCDIERANANGVEVFEGATMQFVRDSEDEAIAAACDEAIRQIDNIIANPLVRLA' A
#
# COMPACT_ATOMS: atom_id res chain seq x y z
N MET A 1 -3.72 -9.10 9.70
CA MET A 1 -2.76 -8.86 8.61
C MET A 1 -1.59 -8.11 9.20
N ASP A 2 -0.38 -8.56 8.93
CA ASP A 2 0.83 -7.87 9.38
C ASP A 2 1.17 -6.74 8.41
N LYS A 3 1.62 -5.60 8.95
CA LYS A 3 2.17 -4.50 8.17
C LYS A 3 3.52 -4.91 7.56
N ILE A 4 3.78 -4.45 6.34
CA ILE A 4 5.01 -4.75 5.61
C ILE A 4 5.95 -3.55 5.73
N HIS A 5 7.13 -3.78 6.30
CA HIS A 5 8.16 -2.75 6.38
C HIS A 5 9.00 -2.72 5.08
N TYR A 6 9.05 -1.57 4.40
CA TYR A 6 9.77 -1.40 3.15
C TYR A 6 10.52 -0.07 3.11
N LYS A 7 11.86 -0.09 3.12
CA LYS A 7 12.74 1.10 2.96
C LYS A 7 12.42 2.27 3.92
N GLY A 8 12.01 1.99 5.16
CA GLY A 8 11.62 3.01 6.13
C GLY A 8 10.16 3.47 6.01
N TRP A 9 9.36 2.74 5.24
CA TRP A 9 7.92 2.90 5.09
C TRP A 9 7.18 1.68 5.63
N GLU A 10 5.95 1.89 6.04
CA GLU A 10 5.00 0.84 6.40
C GLU A 10 3.93 0.76 5.31
N ILE A 11 3.70 -0.44 4.80
CA ILE A 11 2.63 -0.77 3.87
C ILE A 11 1.60 -1.57 4.67
N ILE A 12 0.39 -1.04 4.78
CA ILE A 12 -0.68 -1.62 5.58
C ILE A 12 -1.77 -2.14 4.63
N PRO A 13 -1.79 -3.45 4.35
CA PRO A 13 -2.80 -4.03 3.48
C PRO A 13 -4.15 -4.11 4.19
N THR A 14 -5.19 -3.72 3.47
CA THR A 14 -6.59 -3.93 3.82
C THR A 14 -7.24 -4.71 2.70
N ALA A 15 -7.85 -5.86 3.02
CA ALA A 15 -8.63 -6.64 2.07
C ALA A 15 -10.07 -6.79 2.56
N LEU A 16 -11.01 -6.72 1.62
CA LEU A 16 -12.44 -6.85 1.87
C LEU A 16 -13.06 -7.78 0.81
N PRO A 17 -13.93 -8.72 1.21
CA PRO A 17 -14.68 -9.52 0.25
C PRO A 17 -15.68 -8.65 -0.49
N THR A 18 -15.87 -8.93 -1.79
CA THR A 18 -16.88 -8.28 -2.64
C THR A 18 -18.12 -9.16 -2.79
N SER A 19 -19.21 -8.60 -3.31
CA SER A 19 -20.47 -9.33 -3.53
C SER A 19 -20.41 -10.38 -4.64
N ASP A 20 -19.38 -10.37 -5.48
CA ASP A 20 -19.19 -11.29 -6.62
C ASP A 20 -18.21 -12.44 -6.32
N ASN A 21 -18.06 -12.82 -5.04
CA ASN A 21 -17.11 -13.84 -4.55
C ASN A 21 -15.64 -13.55 -4.90
N LYS A 22 -15.29 -12.26 -4.99
CA LYS A 22 -13.91 -11.81 -5.17
C LYS A 22 -13.44 -11.08 -3.93
N TRP A 23 -12.19 -10.65 -3.97
CA TRP A 23 -11.54 -9.86 -2.95
C TRP A 23 -11.04 -8.57 -3.53
N SER A 24 -11.32 -7.46 -2.84
CA SER A 24 -10.77 -6.15 -3.13
C SER A 24 -9.74 -5.83 -2.06
N ALA A 25 -8.53 -5.43 -2.45
CA ALA A 25 -7.52 -4.99 -1.50
C ALA A 25 -6.91 -3.65 -1.90
N SER A 26 -6.50 -2.88 -0.90
CA SER A 26 -5.71 -1.67 -1.04
C SER A 26 -4.64 -1.64 0.05
N CYS A 27 -3.61 -0.82 -0.14
CA CYS A 27 -2.56 -0.63 0.84
C CYS A 27 -2.48 0.84 1.22
N ASP A 28 -2.51 1.11 2.52
CA ASP A 28 -2.13 2.42 3.05
C ASP A 28 -0.61 2.46 3.17
N ILE A 29 -0.02 3.61 2.84
CA ILE A 29 1.42 3.83 2.83
C ILE A 29 1.75 4.92 3.84
N GLU A 30 2.56 4.57 4.82
CA GLU A 30 2.95 5.47 5.89
C GLU A 30 4.48 5.55 5.99
N ARG A 31 5.01 6.75 6.26
CA ARG A 31 6.44 6.91 6.46
C ARG A 31 6.78 6.81 7.94
N ALA A 32 7.67 5.87 8.28
CA ALA A 32 8.23 5.78 9.62
C ALA A 32 9.36 6.82 9.79
N ASN A 33 9.37 7.53 10.91
CA ASN A 33 10.47 8.38 11.34
C ASN A 33 11.00 7.95 12.71
N ALA A 34 11.99 8.67 13.24
CA ALA A 34 12.70 8.32 14.47
C ALA A 34 11.80 8.19 15.72
N ASN A 35 10.56 8.70 15.68
CA ASN A 35 9.60 8.64 16.77
C ASN A 35 8.44 7.66 16.52
N GLY A 36 8.38 7.00 15.36
CA GLY A 36 7.30 6.08 14.96
C GLY A 36 6.68 6.42 13.61
N VAL A 37 5.41 6.06 13.42
CA VAL A 37 4.61 6.43 12.24
C VAL A 37 4.10 7.85 12.42
N GLU A 38 4.45 8.78 11.54
CA GLU A 38 4.04 10.20 11.68
C GLU A 38 3.32 10.77 10.45
N VAL A 39 3.42 10.15 9.26
CA VAL A 39 2.87 10.72 8.03
C VAL A 39 2.19 9.67 7.16
N PHE A 40 0.88 9.83 6.95
CA PHE A 40 0.13 9.15 5.90
C PHE A 40 0.45 9.81 4.56
N GLU A 41 0.99 9.04 3.63
CA GLU A 41 1.51 9.56 2.36
C GLU A 41 0.67 9.12 1.17
N GLY A 42 -0.29 8.21 1.39
CA GLY A 42 -1.27 7.83 0.39
C GLY A 42 -1.86 6.45 0.63
N ALA A 43 -2.87 6.12 -0.17
CA ALA A 43 -3.40 4.78 -0.31
C ALA A 43 -3.28 4.35 -1.77
N THR A 44 -3.00 3.07 -2.00
CA THR A 44 -3.10 2.51 -3.34
C THR A 44 -4.56 2.47 -3.81
N MET A 45 -4.75 2.42 -5.12
CA MET A 45 -6.05 2.04 -5.68
C MET A 45 -6.47 0.65 -5.20
N GLN A 46 -7.76 0.35 -5.30
CA GLN A 46 -8.30 -0.96 -4.99
C GLN A 46 -8.03 -1.95 -6.12
N PHE A 47 -7.53 -3.13 -5.76
CA PHE A 47 -7.24 -4.24 -6.65
C PHE A 47 -8.22 -5.38 -6.38
N VAL A 48 -9.00 -5.75 -7.39
CA VAL A 48 -9.96 -6.85 -7.30
C VAL A 48 -9.37 -8.12 -7.91
N ARG A 49 -9.35 -9.23 -7.16
CA ARG A 49 -8.85 -10.55 -7.56
C ARG A 49 -9.75 -11.67 -7.04
N ASP A 50 -9.55 -12.88 -7.57
CA ASP A 50 -10.38 -14.04 -7.23
C ASP A 50 -10.09 -14.57 -5.81
N SER A 51 -8.89 -14.28 -5.26
CA SER A 51 -8.51 -14.62 -3.89
C SER A 51 -8.01 -13.42 -3.09
N GLU A 52 -8.13 -13.51 -1.76
CA GLU A 52 -7.64 -12.52 -0.81
C GLU A 52 -6.13 -12.27 -0.98
N ASP A 53 -5.35 -13.34 -1.03
CA ASP A 53 -3.89 -13.28 -1.16
C ASP A 53 -3.45 -12.61 -2.47
N GLU A 54 -4.11 -12.90 -3.59
CA GLU A 54 -3.81 -12.26 -4.87
C GLU A 54 -4.17 -10.77 -4.88
N ALA A 55 -5.29 -10.40 -4.24
CA ALA A 55 -5.69 -9.01 -4.13
C ALA A 55 -4.66 -8.23 -3.30
N ILE A 56 -4.26 -8.77 -2.16
CA ILE A 56 -3.25 -8.19 -1.27
C ILE A 56 -1.91 -8.09 -1.99
N ALA A 57 -1.44 -9.16 -2.65
CA ALA A 57 -0.18 -9.14 -3.38
C ALA A 57 -0.17 -8.04 -4.46
N ALA A 58 -1.26 -7.90 -5.21
CA ALA A 58 -1.39 -6.84 -6.22
C ALA A 58 -1.34 -5.43 -5.62
N ALA A 59 -2.00 -5.21 -4.47
CA ALA A 59 -1.98 -3.94 -3.77
C ALA A 59 -0.58 -3.62 -3.18
N CYS A 60 0.09 -4.61 -2.59
CA CYS A 60 1.42 -4.46 -2.03
C CYS A 60 2.48 -4.17 -3.11
N ASP A 61 2.41 -4.85 -4.26
CA ASP A 61 3.31 -4.60 -5.39
C ASP A 61 3.18 -3.16 -5.91
N GLU A 62 1.96 -2.63 -5.98
CA GLU A 62 1.73 -1.24 -6.35
C GLU A 62 2.25 -0.28 -5.28
N ALA A 63 2.01 -0.56 -4.00
CA ALA A 63 2.51 0.26 -2.90
C ALA A 63 4.04 0.38 -2.94
N ILE A 64 4.73 -0.74 -3.19
CA ILE A 64 6.19 -0.78 -3.36
C ILE A 64 6.63 0.12 -4.51
N ARG A 65 5.96 0.05 -5.67
CA ARG A 65 6.27 0.91 -6.82
C ARG A 65 6.05 2.39 -6.51
N GLN A 66 4.97 2.73 -5.82
CA GLN A 66 4.69 4.10 -5.41
C GLN A 66 5.77 4.63 -4.47
N ILE A 67 6.17 3.84 -3.46
CA ILE A 67 7.27 4.19 -2.56
C ILE A 67 8.57 4.37 -3.33
N ASP A 68 8.90 3.46 -4.25
CA ASP A 68 10.11 3.58 -5.06
C ASP A 68 10.11 4.83 -5.94
N ASN A 69 8.96 5.21 -6.50
CA ASN A 69 8.80 6.46 -7.25
C ASN A 69 8.95 7.70 -6.36
N ILE A 70 8.38 7.69 -5.14
CA ILE A 70 8.52 8.78 -4.16
C ILE A 70 9.99 8.95 -3.76
N ILE A 71 10.70 7.84 -3.51
CA ILE A 71 12.12 7.84 -3.15
C ILE A 71 12.98 8.34 -4.32
N ALA A 72 12.70 7.84 -5.53
CA ALA A 72 13.48 8.19 -6.72
C ALA A 72 13.25 9.63 -7.19
N ASN A 73 12.06 10.19 -6.96
CA ASN A 73 11.72 11.56 -7.35
C ASN A 73 10.89 12.28 -6.28
N PRO A 74 11.56 12.94 -5.31
CA PRO A 74 10.89 13.66 -4.22
C PRO A 74 9.98 14.82 -4.68
N LEU A 75 10.10 15.26 -5.93
CA LEU A 75 9.32 16.35 -6.51
C LEU A 75 7.97 15.90 -7.09
N VAL A 76 7.68 14.59 -7.16
CA VAL A 76 6.36 14.04 -7.54
C VAL A 76 5.26 14.43 -6.53
N ARG A 77 5.65 15.00 -5.38
CA ARG A 77 4.77 15.52 -4.32
C ARG A 77 3.88 16.72 -4.70
N LEU A 78 4.01 17.31 -5.89
CA LEU A 78 3.31 18.54 -6.27
C LEU A 78 2.60 18.37 -7.63
N ALA A 79 1.44 17.71 -7.64
CA ALA A 79 0.37 17.96 -8.60
C ALA A 79 -0.98 17.54 -8.00
#